data_AF-A0A7J6A205-F1
#
_entry.id   AF-A0A7J6A205-F1
#
_cell.length_a   1.000
_cell.length_b   1.000
_cell.length_c   1.000
_cell.angle_alpha   90.00
_cell.angle_beta   90.00
_cell.angle_gamma   90.00
#
_symmetry.space_group_name_H-M   'P 1'
#
loop_
_entity.id
_entity.type
_entity.pdbx_description
1 polymer ?
#
loop_
_entity_poly.entity_id
_entity_poly.type
_entity_poly.pdbx_seq_one_letter_code
_entity_poly.pdbx_strand_id
1 'polypeptide(L)'
;MLGFHSKWRYLFMLIGVQFIVMALLSRDSYQKRVTYFFKIFRKLDLLNGAAGSGAGHGSNRTGVDVYANLSQLALLPKKEDMHYCPKSSPLLSGPIHVSFPSGLTLAQVERKNPLVVRGGRYRPPDCEARHRTAVIIPHRNREQHLKYLLYYLHPFLQRQQLSYGIYVIHQAGNYTFNRAKLMNIGFREAMRGGRLGVSVLP
;
A
#
# COMPACT_ATOMS: atom_id res chain seq x y z
N MET A 1 51.88 20.11 -22.18
CA MET A 1 51.38 19.42 -20.96
C MET A 1 50.38 20.33 -20.25
N LEU A 2 49.08 20.20 -20.49
CA LEU A 2 48.00 20.86 -19.72
C LEU A 2 46.67 20.24 -20.16
N GLY A 3 46.03 19.41 -19.33
CA GLY A 3 44.77 18.78 -19.75
C GLY A 3 44.05 17.83 -18.79
N PHE A 4 44.60 17.49 -17.62
CA PHE A 4 43.92 16.59 -16.67
C PHE A 4 43.28 17.29 -15.46
N HIS A 5 43.73 18.51 -15.11
CA HIS A 5 43.26 19.20 -13.89
C HIS A 5 41.86 19.85 -14.04
N SER A 6 41.44 20.14 -15.27
CA SER A 6 40.17 20.85 -15.51
C SER A 6 38.93 19.94 -15.39
N LYS A 7 38.99 18.73 -15.95
CA LYS A 7 37.86 17.77 -15.94
C LYS A 7 37.52 17.29 -14.53
N TRP A 8 38.53 17.07 -13.69
CA TRP A 8 38.35 16.68 -12.28
C TRP A 8 37.74 17.81 -11.43
N ARG A 9 38.06 19.08 -11.72
CA ARG A 9 37.43 20.21 -11.05
C ARG A 9 35.93 20.27 -11.32
N TYR A 10 35.49 20.07 -12.56
CA TYR A 10 34.05 20.03 -12.85
C TYR A 10 33.35 18.82 -12.22
N LEU A 11 34.03 17.66 -12.16
CA LEU A 11 33.50 16.48 -11.49
C LEU A 11 33.30 16.71 -9.99
N PHE A 12 34.27 17.32 -9.30
CA PHE A 12 34.14 17.66 -7.89
C PHE A 12 33.10 18.74 -7.63
N MET A 13 32.98 19.74 -8.52
CA MET A 13 31.94 20.75 -8.43
C MET A 13 30.55 20.14 -8.60
N LEU A 14 30.36 19.21 -9.55
CA LEU A 14 29.09 18.50 -9.75
C LEU A 14 28.75 17.61 -8.55
N ILE A 15 29.72 16.87 -8.02
CA ILE A 15 29.52 16.05 -6.81
C ILE A 15 29.15 16.94 -5.62
N GLY A 16 29.85 18.06 -5.44
CA GLY A 16 29.57 19.03 -4.38
C GLY A 16 28.16 19.64 -4.48
N VAL A 17 27.74 20.04 -5.68
CA VAL A 17 26.37 20.54 -5.94
C VAL A 17 25.34 19.43 -5.67
N GLN A 18 25.59 18.19 -6.07
CA GLN A 18 24.71 17.05 -5.80
C GLN A 18 24.54 16.82 -4.29
N PHE A 19 25.63 16.90 -3.51
CA PHE A 19 25.59 16.76 -2.06
C PHE A 19 24.84 17.90 -1.38
N ILE A 20 25.02 19.14 -1.85
CA ILE A 20 24.29 20.31 -1.34
C ILE A 20 22.79 20.19 -1.64
N VAL A 21 22.41 19.81 -2.86
CA VAL A 21 21.01 19.57 -3.23
C VAL A 21 20.41 18.45 -2.38
N MET A 22 21.14 17.36 -2.16
CA MET A 22 20.70 16.27 -1.28
C MET A 22 20.57 16.72 0.19
N ALA A 23 21.47 17.57 0.68
CA ALA A 23 21.42 18.10 2.04
C ALA A 23 20.24 19.08 2.21
N LEU A 24 19.99 19.94 1.22
CA LEU A 24 18.86 20.87 1.22
C LEU A 24 17.52 20.14 1.12
N LEU A 25 17.42 19.12 0.26
CA LEU A 25 16.26 18.23 0.19
C LEU A 25 16.10 17.34 1.43
N SER A 26 17.17 17.11 2.22
CA SER A 26 17.06 16.39 3.49
C SER A 26 16.44 17.22 4.61
N ARG A 27 16.59 18.56 4.53
CA ARG A 27 16.10 19.51 5.54
C ARG A 27 14.58 19.66 5.47
N ASP A 28 13.99 19.50 4.27
CA ASP A 28 12.55 19.43 4.05
C ASP A 28 12.07 17.98 3.85
N SER A 29 11.79 17.29 4.97
CA SER A 29 10.85 16.15 5.03
C SER A 29 11.14 14.87 4.23
N TYR A 30 12.39 14.51 3.93
CA TYR A 30 12.75 13.20 3.33
C TYR A 30 13.14 12.07 4.31
N GLN A 31 13.14 12.32 5.63
CA GLN A 31 13.57 11.33 6.64
C GLN A 31 12.72 10.03 6.65
N LYS A 32 11.44 10.08 6.24
CA LYS A 32 10.54 8.91 6.32
C LYS A 32 10.72 7.87 5.21
N ARG A 33 11.33 8.22 4.06
CA ARG A 33 11.51 7.29 2.93
C ARG A 33 12.86 6.60 2.90
N VAL A 34 13.89 7.20 3.48
CA VAL A 34 15.27 6.68 3.40
C VAL A 34 15.50 5.53 4.38
N THR A 35 14.77 5.46 5.50
CA THR A 35 14.83 4.33 6.44
C THR A 35 14.38 3.02 5.81
N TYR A 36 13.40 3.04 4.90
CA TYR A 36 12.97 1.85 4.17
C TYR A 36 14.05 1.32 3.23
N PHE A 37 14.77 2.22 2.55
CA PHE A 37 15.85 1.85 1.64
C PHE A 37 17.07 1.28 2.38
N PHE A 38 17.47 1.87 3.52
CA PHE A 38 18.56 1.30 4.33
C PHE A 38 18.20 -0.07 4.95
N LYS A 39 16.92 -0.33 5.23
CA LYS A 39 16.46 -1.62 5.76
C LYS A 39 16.50 -2.74 4.70
N ILE A 40 16.38 -2.39 3.42
CA ILE A 40 16.52 -3.34 2.30
C ILE A 40 17.99 -3.67 2.07
N PHE A 41 18.88 -2.68 2.12
CA PHE A 41 20.32 -2.91 1.91
C PHE A 41 20.96 -3.75 3.03
N ARG A 42 20.61 -3.51 4.31
CA ARG A 42 21.09 -4.36 5.42
C ARG A 42 20.59 -5.80 5.37
N LYS A 43 19.49 -6.08 4.64
CA LYS A 43 18.96 -7.44 4.50
C LYS A 43 19.69 -8.26 3.43
N LEU A 44 20.39 -7.61 2.50
CA LEU A 44 21.19 -8.29 1.49
C LEU A 44 22.52 -8.80 2.06
N ASP A 45 23.12 -8.07 3.01
CA ASP A 45 24.36 -8.50 3.68
C ASP A 45 24.16 -9.66 4.68
N LEU A 46 22.93 -9.89 5.16
CA LEU A 46 22.58 -11.03 6.03
C LEU A 46 22.29 -12.32 5.26
N LEU A 47 22.09 -12.27 3.94
CA LEU A 47 21.82 -13.45 3.11
C LEU A 47 23.10 -14.14 2.57
N ASN A 48 24.26 -13.48 2.64
CA ASN A 48 25.54 -14.06 2.20
C ASN A 48 26.29 -14.83 3.31
N GLY A 49 25.72 -14.94 4.52
CA GLY A 49 26.40 -15.51 5.70
C GLY A 49 25.88 -16.84 6.24
N ALA A 50 24.87 -17.48 5.62
CA ALA A 50 24.32 -18.73 6.16
C ALA A 50 23.87 -19.68 5.05
N ALA A 51 24.85 -20.33 4.39
CA ALA A 51 24.64 -21.61 3.74
C ALA A 51 24.84 -22.71 4.79
N GLY A 52 23.79 -23.48 5.10
CA GLY A 52 23.89 -24.60 6.03
C GLY A 52 22.57 -25.36 6.22
N SER A 53 22.50 -26.55 5.59
CA SER A 53 21.66 -27.73 5.88
C SER A 53 20.13 -27.64 5.77
N GLY A 54 19.57 -28.54 4.96
CA GLY A 54 18.14 -28.80 4.83
C GLY A 54 17.60 -29.85 5.79
N ALA A 55 16.27 -29.97 5.82
CA ALA A 55 15.46 -31.19 5.93
C ALA A 55 14.03 -30.85 6.40
N GLY A 56 13.04 -31.54 5.84
CA GLY A 56 11.93 -32.09 6.64
C GLY A 56 10.71 -31.21 6.92
N HIS A 57 9.69 -31.38 6.06
CA HIS A 57 8.30 -31.68 6.43
C HIS A 57 7.80 -31.32 7.86
N GLY A 58 6.83 -30.41 7.94
CA GLY A 58 6.05 -30.15 9.16
C GLY A 58 5.21 -28.86 9.06
N SER A 59 4.06 -28.92 8.39
CA SER A 59 3.15 -27.76 8.27
C SER A 59 2.38 -27.51 9.58
N ASN A 60 2.97 -26.76 10.51
CA ASN A 60 2.22 -26.12 11.58
C ASN A 60 1.72 -24.74 11.10
N ARG A 61 0.50 -24.73 10.56
CA ARG A 61 -0.23 -23.55 10.08
C ARG A 61 -0.60 -22.62 11.25
N THR A 62 0.26 -21.67 11.59
CA THR A 62 -0.02 -20.59 12.56
C THR A 62 -0.38 -19.25 11.90
N GLY A 63 -0.87 -19.29 10.66
CA GLY A 63 -1.33 -18.11 9.94
C GLY A 63 -2.77 -17.75 10.27
N VAL A 64 -3.01 -16.60 10.91
CA VAL A 64 -4.35 -16.08 11.16
C VAL A 64 -4.99 -15.67 9.81
N ASP A 65 -6.22 -16.11 9.55
CA ASP A 65 -7.00 -15.69 8.37
C ASP A 65 -7.18 -14.16 8.41
N VAL A 66 -6.96 -13.49 7.28
CA VAL A 66 -7.11 -12.03 7.14
C VAL A 66 -8.52 -11.54 7.52
N TYR A 67 -9.54 -12.39 7.47
CA TYR A 67 -10.91 -12.09 7.87
C TYR A 67 -11.25 -12.46 9.33
N ALA A 68 -10.34 -13.08 10.08
CA ALA A 68 -10.60 -13.51 11.45
C ALA A 68 -11.00 -12.32 12.34
N ASN A 69 -12.15 -12.39 13.02
CA ASN A 69 -12.70 -11.31 13.86
C ASN A 69 -13.08 -10.01 13.13
N LEU A 70 -13.09 -9.97 11.79
CA LEU A 70 -13.51 -8.76 11.06
C LEU A 70 -15.00 -8.45 11.26
N SER A 71 -15.83 -9.48 11.47
CA SER A 71 -17.26 -9.35 11.78
C SER A 71 -17.52 -8.57 13.08
N GLN A 72 -16.58 -8.56 14.02
CA GLN A 72 -16.69 -7.79 15.26
C GLN A 72 -16.67 -6.28 15.01
N LEU A 73 -16.07 -5.82 13.90
CA LEU A 73 -16.08 -4.39 13.52
C LEU A 73 -17.49 -3.89 13.18
N ALA A 74 -18.33 -4.75 12.62
CA ALA A 74 -19.68 -4.38 12.23
C ALA A 74 -20.62 -4.24 13.45
N LEU A 75 -20.23 -4.76 14.60
CA LEU A 75 -21.00 -4.72 15.85
C LEU A 75 -20.64 -3.53 16.74
N LEU A 76 -19.62 -2.74 16.38
CA LEU A 76 -19.20 -1.62 17.20
C LEU A 76 -20.29 -0.51 17.19
N PRO A 77 -20.72 -0.05 18.37
CA PRO A 77 -21.77 0.96 18.47
C PRO A 77 -21.31 2.26 17.82
N LYS A 78 -22.16 2.81 16.95
CA LYS A 78 -21.96 4.10 16.30
C LYS A 78 -22.12 5.20 17.35
N LYS A 79 -21.01 5.69 17.91
CA LYS A 79 -21.03 6.74 18.95
C LYS A 79 -21.30 8.10 18.30
N GLU A 80 -22.24 8.88 18.83
CA GLU A 80 -22.60 10.20 18.30
C GLU A 80 -21.49 11.24 18.51
N ASP A 81 -20.71 11.13 19.59
CA ASP A 81 -19.50 11.92 19.82
C ASP A 81 -18.25 11.18 19.30
N MET A 82 -17.92 11.42 18.03
CA MET A 82 -16.86 10.69 17.32
C MET A 82 -15.47 11.19 17.71
N HIS A 83 -14.84 10.52 18.67
CA HIS A 83 -13.42 10.71 18.93
C HIS A 83 -12.57 10.27 17.73
N TYR A 84 -11.40 10.90 17.56
CA TYR A 84 -10.43 10.48 16.55
C TYR A 84 -9.90 9.07 16.85
N CYS A 85 -9.73 8.26 15.80
CA CYS A 85 -9.13 6.93 15.94
C CYS A 85 -7.74 7.00 16.61
N PRO A 86 -7.35 5.98 17.39
CA PRO A 86 -6.05 5.94 18.05
C PRO A 86 -4.91 5.96 17.00
N LYS A 87 -3.72 6.43 17.41
CA LYS A 87 -2.55 6.48 16.50
C LYS A 87 -2.13 5.09 16.01
N SER A 88 -2.28 4.07 16.85
CA SER A 88 -2.12 2.67 16.49
C SER A 88 -3.46 1.98 16.71
N SER A 89 -3.97 1.32 15.68
CA SER A 89 -5.22 0.58 15.80
C SER A 89 -5.03 -0.63 16.72
N PRO A 90 -5.97 -0.89 17.65
CA PRO A 90 -5.96 -2.10 18.47
C PRO A 90 -6.34 -3.36 17.68
N LEU A 91 -6.82 -3.22 16.44
CA LEU A 91 -7.35 -4.31 15.62
C LEU A 91 -6.29 -4.97 14.72
N LEU A 92 -5.04 -4.55 14.83
CA LEU A 92 -3.94 -5.09 14.03
C LEU A 92 -3.65 -6.54 14.43
N SER A 93 -3.72 -7.46 13.47
CA SER A 93 -3.63 -8.91 13.73
C SER A 93 -2.25 -9.52 13.42
N GLY A 94 -1.18 -8.72 13.41
CA GLY A 94 0.18 -9.20 13.16
C GLY A 94 0.38 -9.73 11.72
N PRO A 95 1.26 -10.72 11.51
CA PRO A 95 1.54 -11.30 10.19
C PRO A 95 0.29 -11.96 9.58
N ILE A 96 0.07 -11.70 8.29
CA ILE A 96 -1.06 -12.26 7.54
C ILE A 96 -0.54 -13.40 6.67
N HIS A 97 -1.23 -14.54 6.70
CA HIS A 97 -0.94 -15.64 5.79
C HIS A 97 -1.67 -15.43 4.46
N VAL A 98 -0.91 -15.34 3.37
CA VAL A 98 -1.44 -15.11 2.02
C VAL A 98 -1.51 -16.43 1.26
N SER A 99 -2.73 -16.82 0.88
CA SER A 99 -3.01 -17.94 -0.02
C SER A 99 -3.79 -17.48 -1.26
N PHE A 100 -3.73 -18.26 -2.35
CA PHE A 100 -4.39 -17.95 -3.62
C PHE A 100 -5.43 -19.02 -3.95
N PRO A 101 -6.62 -18.99 -3.32
CA PRO A 101 -7.67 -19.98 -3.57
C PRO A 101 -8.21 -19.85 -4.99
N SER A 102 -8.35 -20.98 -5.69
CA SER A 102 -8.99 -21.02 -7.00
C SER A 102 -10.48 -20.64 -6.89
N GLY A 103 -11.02 -20.01 -7.94
CA GLY A 103 -12.45 -19.69 -8.03
C GLY A 103 -12.91 -18.47 -7.23
N LEU A 104 -12.00 -17.65 -6.69
CA LEU A 104 -12.37 -16.41 -6.01
C LEU A 104 -13.13 -15.46 -6.96
N THR A 105 -14.29 -14.97 -6.50
CA THR A 105 -15.14 -14.02 -7.24
C THR A 105 -15.23 -12.69 -6.51
N LEU A 106 -15.51 -11.59 -7.24
CA LEU A 106 -15.70 -10.27 -6.63
C LEU A 106 -16.93 -10.23 -5.72
N ALA A 107 -18.01 -10.93 -6.08
CA ALA A 107 -19.21 -11.04 -5.25
C ALA A 107 -18.93 -11.69 -3.88
N GLN A 108 -18.02 -12.66 -3.82
CA GLN A 108 -17.56 -13.23 -2.55
C GLN A 108 -16.76 -12.21 -1.73
N VAL A 109 -15.89 -11.42 -2.37
CA VAL A 109 -15.13 -10.35 -1.70
C VAL A 109 -16.08 -9.31 -1.11
N GLU A 110 -17.08 -8.87 -1.88
CA GLU A 110 -18.08 -7.90 -1.45
C GLU A 110 -18.89 -8.43 -0.25
N ARG A 111 -19.41 -9.66 -0.33
CA ARG A 111 -20.15 -10.30 0.77
C ARG A 111 -19.35 -10.39 2.06
N LYS A 112 -18.04 -10.62 1.97
CA LYS A 112 -17.14 -10.67 3.13
C LYS A 112 -16.80 -9.29 3.72
N ASN A 113 -17.12 -8.19 3.02
CA ASN A 113 -16.79 -6.83 3.43
C ASN A 113 -18.04 -5.95 3.50
N PRO A 114 -19.00 -6.23 4.40
CA PRO A 114 -20.29 -5.52 4.45
C PRO A 114 -20.17 -4.03 4.81
N LEU A 115 -19.06 -3.61 5.44
CA LEU A 115 -18.81 -2.21 5.80
C LEU A 115 -18.25 -1.37 4.64
N VAL A 116 -17.86 -2.01 3.54
CA VAL A 116 -17.37 -1.31 2.35
C VAL A 116 -18.58 -0.87 1.53
N VAL A 117 -18.73 0.44 1.35
CA VAL A 117 -19.80 1.01 0.54
C VAL A 117 -19.42 1.04 -0.94
N ARG A 118 -20.41 1.30 -1.79
CA ARG A 118 -20.25 1.39 -3.25
C ARG A 118 -19.05 2.25 -3.65
N GLY A 119 -18.29 1.76 -4.62
CA GLY A 119 -17.04 2.40 -5.07
C GLY A 119 -15.83 2.08 -4.21
N GLY A 120 -15.86 1.00 -3.43
CA GLY A 120 -14.71 0.51 -2.67
C GLY A 120 -14.27 1.46 -1.55
N ARG A 121 -15.24 2.15 -0.94
CA ARG A 121 -15.00 3.13 0.12
C ARG A 121 -15.33 2.56 1.48
N TYR A 122 -14.58 2.95 2.49
CA TYR A 122 -14.79 2.54 3.87
C TYR A 122 -14.49 3.68 4.82
N ARG A 123 -15.25 3.75 5.91
CA ARG A 123 -15.00 4.62 7.05
C ARG A 123 -15.26 3.81 8.34
N PRO A 124 -14.39 3.92 9.36
CA PRO A 124 -14.63 3.26 10.64
C PRO A 124 -15.96 3.72 11.26
N PRO A 125 -16.80 2.80 11.77
CA PRO A 125 -18.09 3.14 12.38
C PRO A 125 -17.95 3.71 13.80
N ASP A 126 -16.83 3.43 14.46
CA ASP A 126 -16.57 3.65 15.89
C ASP A 126 -15.74 4.91 16.20
N CYS A 127 -15.05 5.45 15.19
CA CYS A 127 -14.16 6.61 15.36
C CYS A 127 -13.98 7.42 14.08
N GLU A 128 -13.54 8.66 14.21
CA GLU A 128 -13.14 9.47 13.06
C GLU A 128 -11.68 9.21 12.67
N ALA A 129 -11.47 8.69 11.46
CA ALA A 129 -10.12 8.49 10.93
C ALA A 129 -9.36 9.83 10.78
N ARG A 130 -8.14 9.88 11.29
CA ARG A 130 -7.26 11.06 11.22
C ARG A 130 -6.81 11.40 9.80
N HIS A 131 -6.79 10.40 8.93
CA HIS A 131 -6.31 10.52 7.56
C HIS A 131 -7.31 9.88 6.60
N ARG A 132 -7.48 10.53 5.44
CA ARG A 132 -8.22 10.00 4.29
C ARG A 132 -7.22 9.48 3.27
N THR A 133 -7.30 8.20 2.94
CA THR A 133 -6.33 7.51 2.09
C THR A 133 -6.96 7.09 0.77
N ALA A 134 -6.39 7.52 -0.35
CA ALA A 134 -6.74 7.00 -1.67
C ALA A 134 -5.75 5.91 -2.08
N VAL A 135 -6.23 4.72 -2.39
CA VAL A 135 -5.40 3.61 -2.88
C VAL A 135 -5.57 3.49 -4.38
N ILE A 136 -4.54 3.86 -5.13
CA ILE A 136 -4.57 3.87 -6.60
C ILE A 136 -3.91 2.59 -7.13
N ILE A 137 -4.65 1.83 -7.92
CA ILE A 137 -4.23 0.55 -8.50
C ILE A 137 -4.24 0.69 -10.03
N PRO A 138 -3.07 0.91 -10.65
CA PRO A 138 -2.94 0.78 -12.10
C PRO A 138 -3.22 -0.65 -12.53
N HIS A 139 -4.14 -0.83 -13.48
CA HIS A 139 -4.58 -2.16 -13.89
C HIS A 139 -4.70 -2.27 -15.41
N ARG A 140 -4.36 -3.46 -15.93
CA ARG A 140 -4.66 -3.90 -17.29
C ARG A 140 -4.62 -5.42 -17.37
N ASN A 141 -5.68 -6.05 -17.89
CA ASN A 141 -5.74 -7.49 -18.21
C ASN A 141 -5.26 -8.43 -17.06
N ARG A 142 -5.50 -8.08 -15.80
CA ARG A 142 -5.05 -8.84 -14.61
C ARG A 142 -6.15 -9.00 -13.57
N GLU A 143 -7.35 -9.37 -14.01
CA GLU A 143 -8.53 -9.52 -13.15
C GLU A 143 -8.32 -10.47 -11.98
N GLN A 144 -7.66 -11.61 -12.19
CA GLN A 144 -7.43 -12.57 -11.10
C GLN A 144 -6.55 -11.98 -10.00
N HIS A 145 -5.50 -11.24 -10.37
CA HIS A 145 -4.62 -10.58 -9.39
C HIS A 145 -5.37 -9.47 -8.64
N LEU A 146 -6.25 -8.74 -9.33
CA LEU A 146 -7.07 -7.71 -8.71
C LEU A 146 -8.01 -8.32 -7.66
N LYS A 147 -8.65 -9.45 -7.96
CA LYS A 147 -9.53 -10.14 -6.99
C LYS A 147 -8.78 -10.54 -5.73
N TYR A 148 -7.60 -11.17 -5.86
CA TYR A 148 -6.77 -11.50 -4.71
C TYR A 148 -6.32 -10.27 -3.94
N LEU A 149 -5.90 -9.22 -4.65
CA LEU A 149 -5.50 -7.97 -4.03
C LEU A 149 -6.63 -7.39 -3.18
N LEU A 150 -7.83 -7.26 -3.73
CA LEU A 150 -8.99 -6.72 -3.00
C LEU A 150 -9.38 -7.62 -1.81
N TYR A 151 -9.32 -8.95 -1.98
CA TYR A 151 -9.60 -9.90 -0.91
C TYR A 151 -8.73 -9.69 0.33
N TYR A 152 -7.43 -9.44 0.16
CA TYR A 152 -6.54 -9.20 1.31
C TYR A 152 -6.51 -7.72 1.74
N LEU A 153 -6.65 -6.80 0.79
CA LEU A 153 -6.46 -5.37 1.03
C LEU A 153 -7.61 -4.76 1.82
N HIS A 154 -8.86 -5.13 1.53
CA HIS A 154 -10.02 -4.59 2.27
C HIS A 154 -9.95 -4.83 3.78
N PRO A 155 -9.86 -6.07 4.28
CA PRO A 155 -9.75 -6.33 5.71
C PRO A 155 -8.47 -5.74 6.32
N PHE A 156 -7.36 -5.73 5.59
CA PHE A 156 -6.12 -5.12 6.05
C PHE A 156 -6.27 -3.62 6.34
N LEU A 157 -6.89 -2.87 5.42
CA LEU A 157 -7.12 -1.43 5.59
C LEU A 157 -8.20 -1.12 6.63
N GLN A 158 -9.24 -1.97 6.75
CA GLN A 158 -10.29 -1.81 7.76
C GLN A 158 -9.72 -1.93 9.18
N ARG A 159 -8.85 -2.92 9.42
CA ARG A 159 -8.16 -3.10 10.71
C ARG A 159 -7.23 -1.95 11.07
N GLN A 160 -6.77 -1.17 10.10
CA GLN A 160 -5.98 0.04 10.37
C GLN A 160 -6.85 1.25 10.75
N GLN A 161 -8.18 1.09 10.82
CA GLN A 161 -9.14 2.17 11.10
C GLN A 161 -8.95 3.39 10.19
N LEU A 162 -8.65 3.14 8.91
CA LEU A 162 -8.48 4.18 7.91
C LEU A 162 -9.82 4.56 7.26
N SER A 163 -10.01 5.83 6.95
CA SER A 163 -11.01 6.24 5.95
C SER A 163 -10.35 6.13 4.58
N TYR A 164 -10.77 5.16 3.76
CA TYR A 164 -10.12 4.91 2.48
C TYR A 164 -11.08 4.77 1.30
N GLY A 165 -10.56 4.96 0.10
CA GLY A 165 -11.21 4.61 -1.16
C GLY A 165 -10.22 3.95 -2.12
N ILE A 166 -10.65 2.87 -2.77
CA ILE A 166 -9.84 2.14 -3.74
C ILE A 166 -10.21 2.58 -5.16
N TYR A 167 -9.20 3.01 -5.93
CA TYR A 167 -9.35 3.52 -7.29
C TYR A 167 -8.56 2.63 -8.24
N VAL A 168 -9.25 1.77 -9.00
CA VAL A 168 -8.63 0.93 -10.01
C VAL A 168 -8.64 1.68 -11.34
N ILE A 169 -7.46 2.05 -11.84
CA ILE A 169 -7.32 2.81 -13.07
C ILE A 169 -6.99 1.85 -14.20
N HIS A 170 -8.01 1.53 -15.00
CA HIS A 170 -7.89 0.61 -16.12
C HIS A 170 -7.27 1.31 -17.34
N GLN A 171 -6.21 0.73 -17.90
CA GLN A 171 -5.65 1.18 -19.18
C GLN A 171 -6.31 0.42 -20.34
N ALA A 172 -7.15 1.10 -21.11
CA ALA A 172 -7.74 0.56 -22.33
C ALA A 172 -6.72 0.46 -23.48
N GLY A 173 -6.97 -0.49 -24.38
CA GLY A 173 -6.20 -0.70 -25.60
C GLY A 173 -4.90 -1.50 -25.43
N ASN A 174 -4.23 -1.73 -26.56
CA ASN A 174 -3.03 -2.59 -26.65
C ASN A 174 -1.71 -1.82 -26.65
N TYR A 175 -1.74 -0.52 -26.33
CA TYR A 175 -0.53 0.31 -26.21
C TYR A 175 0.38 -0.16 -25.08
N THR A 176 1.59 0.37 -24.99
CA THR A 176 2.51 0.06 -23.88
C THR A 176 1.90 0.48 -22.53
N PHE A 177 2.10 -0.35 -21.49
CA PHE A 177 1.53 -0.07 -20.18
C PHE A 177 2.25 1.12 -19.55
N ASN A 178 1.52 2.19 -19.24
CA ASN A 178 2.09 3.41 -18.67
C ASN A 178 1.67 3.58 -17.21
N ARG A 179 2.42 2.92 -16.31
CA ARG A 179 2.16 2.96 -14.87
C ARG A 179 2.16 4.38 -14.30
N ALA A 180 3.11 5.22 -14.72
CA ALA A 180 3.24 6.58 -14.21
C ALA A 180 2.02 7.45 -14.60
N LYS A 181 1.59 7.36 -15.86
CA LYS A 181 0.39 8.06 -16.34
C LYS A 181 -0.86 7.63 -15.58
N LEU A 182 -1.05 6.32 -15.37
CA LEU A 182 -2.19 5.79 -14.62
C LEU A 182 -2.20 6.27 -13.16
N MET A 183 -1.04 6.34 -12.51
CA MET A 183 -0.94 6.90 -11.16
C MET A 183 -1.32 8.38 -11.11
N ASN A 184 -0.86 9.19 -12.07
CA ASN A 184 -1.20 10.61 -12.15
C ASN A 184 -2.70 10.82 -12.38
N ILE A 185 -3.30 10.02 -13.28
CA ILE A 185 -4.74 10.03 -13.52
C ILE A 185 -5.48 9.66 -12.22
N GLY A 186 -5.10 8.56 -11.57
CA GLY A 186 -5.73 8.12 -10.33
C GLY A 186 -5.63 9.13 -9.20
N PHE A 187 -4.50 9.83 -9.07
CA PHE A 187 -4.33 10.91 -8.10
C PHE A 187 -5.33 12.04 -8.37
N ARG A 188 -5.43 12.49 -9.61
CA ARG A 188 -6.34 13.57 -10.00
C ARG A 188 -7.81 13.18 -9.81
N GLU A 189 -8.19 11.96 -10.16
CA GLU A 189 -9.55 11.46 -9.96
C GLU A 189 -9.89 11.30 -8.47
N ALA A 190 -8.96 10.81 -7.66
CA ALA A 190 -9.14 10.70 -6.21
C ALA A 190 -9.32 12.08 -5.55
N MET A 191 -8.58 13.10 -6.01
CA MET A 191 -8.70 14.48 -5.51
C MET A 191 -10.03 15.15 -5.90
N ARG A 192 -10.55 14.86 -7.10
CA ARG A 192 -11.91 15.28 -7.51
C ARG A 192 -12.99 14.56 -6.70
N GLY A 193 -12.71 13.31 -6.34
CA GLY A 193 -13.60 12.36 -5.69
C GLY A 193 -13.93 12.62 -4.22
N GLY A 194 -13.63 13.80 -3.65
CA GLY A 194 -14.13 14.21 -2.33
C GLY A 194 -15.67 14.20 -2.21
N ARG A 195 -16.39 14.14 -3.34
CA ARG A 195 -17.86 13.98 -3.42
C ARG A 195 -18.39 13.03 -4.50
N LEU A 196 -17.57 12.42 -5.35
CA LEU A 196 -18.06 11.47 -6.37
C LEU A 196 -17.25 10.17 -6.35
N GLY A 197 -17.95 9.07 -6.13
CA GLY A 197 -17.43 7.72 -6.27
C GLY A 197 -16.98 7.49 -7.70
N VAL A 198 -15.71 7.17 -7.87
CA VAL A 198 -15.26 6.47 -9.07
C VAL A 198 -15.39 4.99 -8.75
N SER A 199 -16.50 4.46 -9.22
CA SER A 199 -16.96 3.09 -9.09
C SER A 199 -15.93 2.11 -9.65
N VAL A 200 -15.49 1.18 -8.82
CA VAL A 200 -15.29 -0.20 -9.26
C VAL A 200 -15.95 -1.07 -8.23
N LEU A 201 -17.23 -1.35 -8.49
CA LEU A 201 -17.93 -2.62 -8.36
C LEU A 201 -19.30 -2.35 -9.04
N PRO A 202 -19.81 -3.30 -9.86
CA PRO A 202 -21.01 -3.11 -10.66
C PRO A 202 -22.18 -2.49 -9.85
#